data_AF-A0A7V0XZ73-F1
#
_entry.id   AF-A0A7V0XZ73-F1
#
_cell.length_a   1.000
_cell.length_b   1.000
_cell.length_c   1.000
_cell.angle_alpha   90.00
_cell.angle_beta   90.00
_cell.angle_gamma   90.00
#
_symmetry.space_group_name_H-M   'P 1'
#
loop_
_entity.id
_entity.type
_entity.pdbx_description
1 polymer ?
#
loop_
_entity_poly.entity_id
_entity_poly.type
_entity_poly.pdbx_seq_one_letter_code
_entity_poly.pdbx_strand_id
1 'polypeptide(L)'
;LSKDNINKKAFHELVLYYLRERITHKNKEVKYLIATNINEWFIFDVTVFDRLFAQNKFFVNKFNDFKSGRLADTKTGFFYKHVAEPFISEIQTEIEFTYFNLQDYQKPLQNKDQSDDNKLIALFKLLSPEHLLKLPFQNDSNSLDKRFYSELLHIIGLTEVKEKNKKLIQRNKPGERNTGTILEDSIIQLDSLDRLSRLEKPGQFGSTTEEKLFNVALELSITWINRILFLKLLEAQLITYHKGDKSYSFLNIKKIRNYDDLNSLFFQVLARKHSDRNEDVKKEFEKVPYLNSSLFEPNDLEHATLFISNLKDDKTIPIFSQTVLKDQNGKKKKGEITTLEYLFEFLNAYDFSSEGSEEIQEENKSLINASVLGLIFEKINGYKDGSFFTPGFITMYMCKETIRKAVVQKFNENCLNHDLQDCRINTIDDIYELIPQKISRKQANEIINSIKICDPAVGSGHFLVSALNEIIAVKNDLKVLEDKEGKSLHRYEVEVVNDELIVTDEEGELFEYNPNNKESQRIQETLFHEKQTIIENSLFGVDINTNSVKICRLRLWIELLKNAYYKNATELETLPNIDINIKCGNSLVSRYSIDADIKNTLKKSKYGVDSYRTA
;
A
#
# COMPACT_ATOMS: atom_id res chain seq x y z
N LEU A 1 -15.59 40.41 -0.47
CA LEU A 1 -14.30 39.83 -0.89
C LEU A 1 -14.57 39.21 -2.24
N SER A 2 -13.71 39.38 -3.24
CA SER A 2 -13.89 38.74 -4.55
C SER A 2 -12.54 38.28 -5.08
N LYS A 3 -12.54 37.38 -6.07
CA LYS A 3 -11.32 36.88 -6.72
C LYS A 3 -10.42 38.02 -7.20
N ASP A 4 -11.01 39.04 -7.81
CA ASP A 4 -10.27 40.17 -8.38
C ASP A 4 -9.97 41.29 -7.37
N ASN A 5 -10.59 41.25 -6.18
CA ASN A 5 -10.43 42.31 -5.20
C ASN A 5 -10.58 41.80 -3.77
N ILE A 6 -9.42 41.49 -3.19
CA ILE A 6 -9.32 41.07 -1.78
C ILE A 6 -9.31 42.25 -0.80
N ASN A 7 -9.04 43.48 -1.25
CA ASN A 7 -8.90 44.66 -0.40
C ASN A 7 -10.26 45.20 0.05
N LYS A 8 -10.93 44.44 0.92
CA LYS A 8 -12.26 44.70 1.46
C LYS A 8 -12.25 44.47 2.97
N LYS A 9 -13.27 45.02 3.63
CA LYS A 9 -13.47 44.93 5.08
C LYS A 9 -13.26 43.51 5.65
N ALA A 10 -13.79 42.48 5.01
CA ALA A 10 -13.64 41.09 5.47
C ALA A 10 -12.18 40.63 5.55
N PHE A 11 -11.33 41.03 4.59
CA PHE A 11 -9.90 40.72 4.64
C PHE A 11 -9.16 41.61 5.64
N HIS A 12 -9.55 42.88 5.79
CA HIS A 12 -9.03 43.76 6.84
C HIS A 12 -9.29 43.19 8.24
N GLU A 13 -10.47 42.60 8.44
CA GLU A 13 -10.86 41.88 9.65
C GLU A 13 -9.95 40.67 9.91
N LEU A 14 -9.69 39.84 8.89
CA LEU A 14 -8.75 38.73 8.99
C LEU A 14 -7.34 39.20 9.41
N VAL A 15 -6.81 40.24 8.76
CA VAL A 15 -5.49 40.81 9.09
C VAL A 15 -5.46 41.31 10.54
N LEU A 16 -6.50 42.01 10.99
CA LEU A 16 -6.58 42.50 12.36
C LEU A 16 -6.63 41.34 13.38
N TYR A 17 -7.44 40.31 13.12
CA TYR A 17 -7.57 39.15 14.02
C TYR A 17 -6.29 38.33 14.06
N TYR A 18 -5.66 38.11 12.90
CA TYR A 18 -4.35 37.49 12.80
C TYR A 18 -3.30 38.21 13.66
N LEU A 19 -3.17 39.54 13.51
CA LEU A 19 -2.18 40.31 14.27
C LEU A 19 -2.46 40.29 15.77
N ARG A 20 -3.73 40.27 16.19
CA ARG A 20 -4.08 40.06 17.60
C ARG A 20 -3.59 38.71 18.09
N GLU A 21 -3.90 37.62 17.39
CA GLU A 21 -3.44 36.28 17.76
C GLU A 21 -1.91 36.20 17.79
N ARG A 22 -1.26 36.60 16.69
CA ARG A 22 0.19 36.42 16.49
C ARG A 22 1.03 37.36 17.35
N ILE A 23 0.70 38.65 17.39
CA ILE A 23 1.51 39.69 18.06
C ILE A 23 1.06 39.91 19.51
N THR A 24 -0.25 39.93 19.78
CA THR A 24 -0.77 40.20 21.13
C THR A 24 -0.83 38.95 21.99
N HIS A 25 -1.44 37.88 21.50
CA HIS A 25 -1.63 36.63 22.25
C HIS A 25 -0.45 35.67 22.09
N LYS A 26 0.51 35.98 21.22
CA LYS A 26 1.68 35.14 20.90
C LYS A 26 1.28 33.73 20.44
N ASN A 27 0.09 33.59 19.87
CA ASN A 27 -0.41 32.33 19.34
C ASN A 27 0.32 32.01 18.03
N LYS A 28 1.06 30.91 18.03
CA LYS A 28 1.79 30.40 16.86
C LYS A 28 1.09 29.23 16.16
N GLU A 29 -0.04 28.77 16.70
CA GLU A 29 -0.74 27.57 16.23
C GLU A 29 -1.75 27.80 15.12
N VAL A 30 -2.07 29.06 14.79
CA VAL A 30 -2.93 29.38 13.63
C VAL A 30 -2.31 28.79 12.36
N LYS A 31 -3.09 28.01 11.59
CA LYS A 31 -2.64 27.33 10.36
C LYS A 31 -3.16 28.00 9.08
N TYR A 32 -4.42 28.42 9.09
CA TYR A 32 -5.07 29.14 8.00
C TYR A 32 -5.95 30.28 8.52
N LEU A 33 -6.23 31.23 7.65
CA LEU A 33 -7.25 32.25 7.83
C LEU A 33 -8.31 32.09 6.76
N ILE A 34 -9.58 32.10 7.15
CA ILE A 34 -10.68 31.78 6.26
C ILE A 34 -11.73 32.89 6.29
N ALA A 35 -12.06 33.42 5.12
CA ALA A 35 -13.23 34.29 4.92
C ALA A 35 -14.26 33.55 4.08
N THR A 36 -15.51 33.47 4.55
CA THR A 36 -16.58 32.77 3.85
C THR A 36 -17.95 33.42 4.08
N ASN A 37 -18.84 33.27 3.09
CA ASN A 37 -20.26 33.61 3.19
C ASN A 37 -21.16 32.35 3.16
N ILE A 38 -20.60 31.19 3.56
CA ILE A 38 -21.15 29.83 3.42
C ILE A 38 -20.89 29.25 2.03
N ASN A 39 -21.20 29.99 0.95
CA ASN A 39 -21.06 29.46 -0.41
C ASN A 39 -19.63 29.63 -0.93
N GLU A 40 -19.10 30.85 -0.86
CA GLU A 40 -17.76 31.19 -1.32
C GLU A 40 -16.77 31.12 -0.15
N TRP A 41 -15.64 30.48 -0.38
CA TRP A 41 -14.58 30.28 0.60
C TRP A 41 -13.27 30.83 0.06
N PHE A 42 -12.60 31.62 0.90
CA PHE A 42 -11.26 32.15 0.65
C PHE A 42 -10.37 31.68 1.80
N ILE A 43 -9.42 30.79 1.49
CA ILE A 43 -8.51 30.18 2.46
C ILE A 43 -7.10 30.71 2.21
N PHE A 44 -6.51 31.29 3.24
CA PHE A 44 -5.17 31.87 3.21
C PHE A 44 -4.24 31.07 4.14
N ASP A 45 -3.10 30.63 3.61
CA ASP A 45 -2.08 29.98 4.42
C ASP A 45 -1.46 30.99 5.40
N VAL A 46 -1.29 30.60 6.66
CA VAL A 46 -0.70 31.47 7.69
C VAL A 46 0.70 31.96 7.32
N THR A 47 1.47 31.21 6.53
CA THR A 47 2.82 31.57 6.09
C THR A 47 2.83 32.85 5.25
N VAL A 48 1.79 33.06 4.43
CA VAL A 48 1.59 34.31 3.67
C VAL A 48 1.41 35.47 4.64
N PHE A 49 0.60 35.28 5.68
CA PHE A 49 0.36 36.32 6.70
C PHE A 49 1.58 36.58 7.58
N ASP A 50 2.34 35.55 7.93
CA ASP A 50 3.60 35.66 8.66
C ASP A 50 4.60 36.49 7.84
N ARG A 51 4.78 36.17 6.55
CA ARG A 51 5.70 36.86 5.63
C ARG A 51 5.30 38.33 5.40
N LEU A 52 4.06 38.58 5.01
CA LEU A 52 3.61 39.89 4.53
C LEU A 52 3.26 40.86 5.67
N PHE A 53 2.71 40.38 6.78
CA PHE A 53 2.23 41.24 7.87
C PHE A 53 3.06 41.14 9.15
N ALA A 54 3.28 39.94 9.71
CA ALA A 54 3.92 39.81 11.02
C ALA A 54 5.44 40.06 10.99
N GLN A 55 6.12 39.73 9.89
CA GLN A 55 7.54 40.02 9.70
C GLN A 55 7.79 41.45 9.23
N ASN A 56 6.76 42.14 8.73
CA ASN A 56 6.86 43.53 8.30
C ASN A 56 6.88 44.46 9.53
N LYS A 57 8.09 44.87 9.94
CA LYS A 57 8.30 45.74 11.12
C LYS A 57 7.51 47.04 11.04
N PHE A 58 7.37 47.64 9.86
CA PHE A 58 6.63 48.89 9.67
C PHE A 58 5.14 48.68 9.98
N PHE A 59 4.54 47.63 9.41
CA PHE A 59 3.14 47.33 9.60
C PHE A 59 2.83 46.92 11.05
N VAL A 60 3.69 46.11 11.67
CA VAL A 60 3.57 45.73 13.08
C VAL A 60 3.64 46.93 14.02
N ASN A 61 4.53 47.90 13.74
CA ASN A 61 4.59 49.14 14.52
C ASN A 61 3.29 49.93 14.43
N LYS A 62 2.71 50.07 13.22
CA LYS A 62 1.39 50.72 13.03
C LYS A 62 0.27 50.00 13.80
N PHE A 63 0.28 48.67 13.81
CA PHE A 63 -0.65 47.88 14.61
C PHE A 63 -0.47 48.10 16.12
N ASN A 64 0.77 48.16 16.62
CA ASN A 64 1.05 48.43 18.02
C ASN A 64 0.62 49.85 18.44
N ASP A 65 0.82 50.85 17.57
CA ASP A 65 0.34 52.21 17.80
C ASP A 65 -1.19 52.28 17.87
N PHE A 66 -1.87 51.57 16.96
CA PHE A 66 -3.32 51.42 17.00
C PHE A 66 -3.78 50.79 18.32
N LYS A 67 -3.17 49.67 18.70
CA LYS A 67 -3.50 48.94 19.94
C LYS A 67 -3.25 49.75 21.20
N SER A 68 -2.18 50.53 21.24
CA SER A 68 -1.84 51.38 22.39
C SER A 68 -2.60 52.71 22.42
N GLY A 69 -3.54 52.95 21.49
CA GLY A 69 -4.29 54.21 21.41
C GLY A 69 -3.42 55.42 21.06
N ARG A 70 -2.28 55.20 20.42
CA ARG A 70 -1.39 56.27 19.93
C ARG A 70 -1.82 56.85 18.58
N LEU A 71 -2.76 56.19 17.90
CA LEU A 71 -3.39 56.70 16.66
C LEU A 71 -4.64 57.52 16.97
N ALA A 72 -5.11 58.26 15.96
CA ALA A 72 -6.21 59.22 16.09
C ALA A 72 -7.56 58.60 16.50
N ASP A 73 -7.75 57.29 16.31
CA ASP A 73 -8.93 56.54 16.75
C ASP A 73 -8.54 55.09 17.08
N THR A 74 -9.20 54.51 18.09
CA THR A 74 -9.02 53.13 18.57
C THR A 74 -10.06 52.16 18.01
N LYS A 75 -11.05 52.66 17.26
CA LYS A 75 -12.07 51.83 16.61
C LYS A 75 -11.50 51.01 15.47
N THR A 76 -12.00 49.79 15.29
CA THR A 76 -11.57 48.89 14.22
C THR A 76 -11.78 49.46 12.82
N GLY A 77 -12.84 50.25 12.61
CA GLY A 77 -13.07 50.95 11.35
C GLY A 77 -11.93 51.90 10.95
N PHE A 78 -11.26 52.53 11.92
CA PHE A 78 -10.08 53.34 11.67
C PHE A 78 -8.90 52.49 11.20
N PHE A 79 -8.65 51.35 11.88
CA PHE A 79 -7.63 50.40 11.46
C PHE A 79 -7.86 49.91 10.03
N TYR A 80 -9.10 49.55 9.67
CA TYR A 80 -9.43 49.08 8.33
C TYR A 80 -9.10 50.13 7.28
N LYS A 81 -9.63 51.35 7.42
CA LYS A 81 -9.53 52.41 6.40
C LYS A 81 -8.15 53.07 6.31
N HIS A 82 -7.47 53.22 7.44
CA HIS A 82 -6.25 54.05 7.53
C HIS A 82 -4.97 53.26 7.79
N VAL A 83 -5.06 51.96 8.09
CA VAL A 83 -3.88 51.10 8.31
C VAL A 83 -3.87 49.94 7.33
N ALA A 84 -4.92 49.11 7.33
CA ALA A 84 -4.96 47.90 6.51
C ALA A 84 -5.15 48.22 5.02
N GLU A 85 -6.16 49.01 4.65
CA GLU A 85 -6.52 49.30 3.26
C GLU A 85 -5.39 49.90 2.42
N PRO A 86 -4.63 50.92 2.88
CA PRO A 86 -3.51 51.46 2.12
C PRO A 86 -2.39 50.43 1.94
N PHE A 87 -2.02 49.72 3.01
CA PHE A 87 -0.94 48.73 2.98
C PHE A 87 -1.26 47.56 2.05
N ILE A 88 -2.48 47.02 2.12
CA ILE A 88 -2.92 45.91 1.27
C ILE A 88 -2.98 46.33 -0.20
N SER A 89 -3.26 47.59 -0.50
CA SER A 89 -3.24 48.09 -1.90
C SER A 89 -1.85 47.96 -2.55
N GLU A 90 -0.78 48.07 -1.76
CA GLU A 90 0.60 47.99 -2.24
C GLU A 90 1.05 46.55 -2.50
N ILE A 91 0.56 45.59 -1.72
CA ILE A 91 1.00 44.19 -1.74
C ILE A 91 -0.07 43.23 -2.31
N GLN A 92 -1.14 43.75 -2.91
CA GLN A 92 -2.30 42.94 -3.29
C GLN A 92 -1.93 41.76 -4.21
N THR A 93 -0.95 41.95 -5.10
CA THR A 93 -0.48 40.92 -6.05
C THR A 93 0.38 39.83 -5.39
N GLU A 94 0.85 40.04 -4.16
CA GLU A 94 1.67 39.07 -3.42
C GLU A 94 0.85 38.16 -2.50
N ILE A 95 -0.45 38.44 -2.35
CA ILE A 95 -1.34 37.71 -1.45
C ILE A 95 -1.99 36.54 -2.19
N GLU A 96 -1.41 35.37 -2.01
CA GLU A 96 -1.93 34.10 -2.53
C GLU A 96 -3.04 33.54 -1.64
N PHE A 97 -4.05 32.91 -2.26
CA PHE A 97 -5.15 32.25 -1.56
C PHE A 97 -5.77 31.13 -2.40
N THR A 98 -6.41 30.19 -1.72
CA THR A 98 -7.27 29.18 -2.34
C THR A 98 -8.72 29.66 -2.32
N TYR A 99 -9.42 29.51 -3.45
CA TYR A 99 -10.84 29.85 -3.57
C TYR A 99 -11.65 28.67 -4.08
N PHE A 100 -12.83 28.48 -3.51
CA PHE A 100 -13.89 27.66 -4.13
C PHE A 100 -15.28 28.21 -3.80
N ASN A 101 -16.26 27.86 -4.63
CA ASN A 101 -17.68 28.12 -4.37
C ASN A 101 -18.44 26.79 -4.29
N LEU A 102 -19.10 26.51 -3.17
CA LEU A 102 -19.89 25.29 -2.97
C LEU A 102 -21.00 25.12 -4.00
N GLN A 103 -21.53 26.22 -4.56
CA GLN A 103 -22.56 26.15 -5.59
C GLN A 103 -22.07 25.52 -6.90
N ASP A 104 -20.77 25.60 -7.19
CA ASP A 104 -20.17 24.99 -8.39
C ASP A 104 -20.26 23.45 -8.32
N TYR A 105 -20.37 22.89 -7.11
CA TYR A 105 -20.43 21.45 -6.83
C TYR A 105 -21.86 20.93 -6.62
N GLN A 106 -22.89 21.78 -6.76
CA GLN A 106 -24.28 21.38 -6.49
C GLN A 106 -24.78 20.28 -7.44
N LYS A 107 -24.30 20.28 -8.69
CA LYS A 107 -24.67 19.26 -9.69
C LYS A 107 -24.06 17.88 -9.35
N PRO A 108 -22.74 17.75 -9.13
CA PRO A 108 -22.14 16.51 -8.62
C PRO A 108 -22.86 15.98 -7.38
N LEU A 109 -23.13 16.85 -6.39
CA LEU A 109 -23.76 16.44 -5.13
C LEU A 109 -25.21 15.93 -5.24
N GLN A 110 -25.89 16.16 -6.37
CA GLN A 110 -27.32 15.85 -6.55
C GLN A 110 -27.59 14.81 -7.63
N ASN A 111 -26.57 14.40 -8.38
CA ASN A 111 -26.71 13.34 -9.37
C ASN A 111 -26.48 11.95 -8.71
N LYS A 112 -26.65 10.88 -9.48
CA LYS A 112 -26.32 9.51 -9.06
C LYS A 112 -25.10 8.96 -9.82
N ASP A 113 -24.37 9.84 -10.49
CA ASP A 113 -23.26 9.46 -11.35
C ASP A 113 -21.97 9.59 -10.54
N GLN A 114 -21.47 8.44 -10.06
CA GLN A 114 -20.25 8.39 -9.25
C GLN A 114 -19.02 8.95 -9.96
N SER A 115 -19.02 9.05 -11.30
CA SER A 115 -17.89 9.67 -12.04
C SER A 115 -17.80 11.19 -11.83
N ASP A 116 -18.92 11.85 -11.48
CA ASP A 116 -18.92 13.27 -11.17
C ASP A 116 -18.40 13.55 -9.74
N ASP A 117 -18.27 12.52 -8.89
CA ASP A 117 -17.72 12.64 -7.54
C ASP A 117 -16.23 12.99 -7.55
N ASN A 118 -15.49 12.69 -8.64
CA ASN A 118 -14.09 13.10 -8.82
C ASN A 118 -13.91 14.61 -8.60
N LYS A 119 -14.88 15.41 -9.03
CA LYS A 119 -14.87 16.88 -8.85
C LYS A 119 -14.94 17.28 -7.38
N LEU A 120 -15.49 16.45 -6.50
CA LEU A 120 -15.62 16.71 -5.07
C LEU A 120 -14.35 16.37 -4.28
N ILE A 121 -13.39 15.67 -4.88
CA ILE A 121 -12.24 15.11 -4.17
C ILE A 121 -11.26 16.20 -3.78
N ALA A 122 -10.98 17.14 -4.69
CA ALA A 122 -10.18 18.31 -4.37
C ALA A 122 -10.80 19.10 -3.20
N LEU A 123 -12.13 19.25 -3.19
CA LEU A 123 -12.87 19.90 -2.12
C LEU A 123 -12.81 19.12 -0.80
N PHE A 124 -12.94 17.80 -0.86
CA PHE A 124 -12.84 16.91 0.29
C PHE A 124 -11.43 16.93 0.91
N LYS A 125 -10.39 16.79 0.08
CA LYS A 125 -8.98 16.91 0.47
C LYS A 125 -8.69 18.28 1.10
N LEU A 126 -9.18 19.37 0.51
CA LEU A 126 -9.00 20.73 1.01
C LEU A 126 -9.67 20.95 2.38
N LEU A 127 -10.86 20.40 2.59
CA LEU A 127 -11.62 20.55 3.84
C LEU A 127 -11.30 19.46 4.88
N SER A 128 -10.38 18.55 4.57
CA SER A 128 -9.96 17.49 5.48
C SER A 128 -9.29 18.05 6.75
N PRO A 129 -9.42 17.36 7.91
CA PRO A 129 -8.67 17.71 9.11
C PRO A 129 -7.15 17.77 8.87
N GLU A 130 -6.62 16.85 8.06
CA GLU A 130 -5.20 16.75 7.71
C GLU A 130 -4.71 18.04 7.06
N HIS A 131 -5.44 18.53 6.06
CA HIS A 131 -5.10 19.76 5.36
C HIS A 131 -5.32 20.99 6.26
N LEU A 132 -6.52 21.18 6.82
CA LEU A 132 -6.90 22.39 7.55
C LEU A 132 -6.15 22.58 8.87
N LEU A 133 -5.79 21.51 9.55
CA LEU A 133 -5.07 21.57 10.82
C LEU A 133 -3.55 21.39 10.64
N LYS A 134 -3.08 21.23 9.39
CA LYS A 134 -1.69 20.83 9.06
C LYS A 134 -1.24 19.66 9.93
N LEU A 135 -2.14 18.71 10.17
CA LEU A 135 -1.78 17.50 10.88
C LEU A 135 -0.87 16.71 9.94
N PRO A 136 0.14 16.00 10.48
CA PRO A 136 0.71 14.90 9.71
C PRO A 136 -0.48 14.04 9.28
N PHE A 137 -0.55 13.65 7.99
CA PHE A 137 -1.59 12.75 7.50
C PHE A 137 -1.76 11.63 8.52
N GLN A 138 -2.88 11.64 9.25
CA GLN A 138 -3.03 10.83 10.46
C GLN A 138 -3.16 9.35 10.10
N ASN A 139 -3.54 9.09 8.86
CA ASN A 139 -3.41 7.81 8.20
C ASN A 139 -2.23 7.94 7.23
N ASP A 140 -1.04 7.53 7.66
CA ASP A 140 -0.30 6.67 6.75
C ASP A 140 -1.30 5.53 6.48
N SER A 141 -1.91 5.47 5.30
CA SER A 141 -2.85 4.40 4.96
C SER A 141 -2.19 3.03 5.14
N ASN A 142 -0.87 3.01 5.12
CA ASN A 142 0.00 1.90 5.47
C ASN A 142 0.13 1.64 6.97
N SER A 143 -0.47 2.43 7.85
CA SER A 143 -0.40 2.22 9.30
C SER A 143 -1.32 1.10 9.76
N LEU A 144 -0.87 0.35 10.76
CA LEU A 144 -1.61 -0.80 11.26
C LEU A 144 -3.00 -0.41 11.80
N ASP A 145 -4.07 -0.90 11.16
CA ASP A 145 -5.41 -0.90 11.75
C ASP A 145 -5.43 -1.85 12.96
N LYS A 146 -5.38 -1.26 14.16
CA LYS A 146 -5.35 -2.00 15.43
C LYS A 146 -6.63 -2.81 15.68
N ARG A 147 -7.78 -2.36 15.16
CA ARG A 147 -9.05 -3.06 15.34
C ARG A 147 -9.06 -4.32 14.47
N PHE A 148 -8.72 -4.17 13.19
CA PHE A 148 -8.56 -5.28 12.25
C PHE A 148 -7.57 -6.31 12.82
N TYR A 149 -6.39 -5.85 13.19
CA TYR A 149 -5.33 -6.71 13.73
C TYR A 149 -5.77 -7.49 14.98
N SER A 150 -6.37 -6.81 15.97
CA SER A 150 -6.74 -7.47 17.23
C SER A 150 -7.88 -8.47 17.05
N GLU A 151 -8.84 -8.17 16.18
CA GLU A 151 -9.95 -9.07 15.88
C GLU A 151 -9.50 -10.26 15.02
N LEU A 152 -8.58 -10.05 14.07
CA LEU A 152 -7.98 -11.15 13.30
C LEU A 152 -7.21 -12.11 14.20
N LEU A 153 -6.40 -11.61 15.16
CA LEU A 153 -5.72 -12.46 16.14
C LEU A 153 -6.71 -13.31 16.95
N HIS A 154 -7.84 -12.72 17.35
CA HIS A 154 -8.90 -13.42 18.07
C HIS A 154 -9.48 -14.58 17.26
N ILE A 155 -9.77 -14.37 15.97
CA ILE A 155 -10.29 -15.41 15.05
C ILE A 155 -9.25 -16.53 14.85
N ILE A 156 -7.97 -16.17 14.72
CA ILE A 156 -6.88 -17.15 14.59
C ILE A 156 -6.70 -17.95 15.88
N GLY A 157 -6.93 -17.37 17.05
CA GLY A 157 -6.71 -17.99 18.37
C GLY A 157 -5.41 -17.53 19.06
N LEU A 158 -4.97 -16.31 18.77
CA LEU A 158 -3.74 -15.68 19.26
C LEU A 158 -4.05 -14.42 20.08
N THR A 159 -3.09 -14.02 20.91
CA THR A 159 -3.15 -12.78 21.69
C THR A 159 -1.82 -12.02 21.67
N GLU A 160 -1.87 -10.69 21.75
CA GLU A 160 -0.67 -9.84 21.88
C GLU A 160 -0.38 -9.58 23.36
N VAL A 161 0.76 -10.05 23.86
CA VAL A 161 1.24 -9.84 25.23
C VAL A 161 2.41 -8.87 25.21
N LYS A 162 2.45 -7.97 26.19
CA LYS A 162 3.60 -7.08 26.41
C LYS A 162 4.56 -7.71 27.41
N GLU A 163 5.71 -8.17 26.94
CA GLU A 163 6.81 -8.62 27.79
C GLU A 163 7.97 -7.62 27.74
N LYS A 164 8.26 -6.99 28.88
CA LYS A 164 9.22 -5.88 29.00
C LYS A 164 8.87 -4.73 28.02
N ASN A 165 9.70 -4.53 26.99
CA ASN A 165 9.55 -3.53 25.93
C ASN A 165 9.18 -4.15 24.56
N LYS A 166 9.00 -5.48 24.47
CA LYS A 166 8.61 -6.15 23.23
C LYS A 166 7.13 -6.54 23.31
N LYS A 167 6.43 -6.39 22.19
CA LYS A 167 5.11 -6.97 21.98
C LYS A 167 5.32 -8.31 21.31
N LEU A 168 4.84 -9.37 21.94
CA LEU A 168 4.94 -10.73 21.42
C LEU A 168 3.52 -11.22 21.21
N ILE A 169 3.28 -11.82 20.06
CA ILE A 169 2.11 -12.68 19.90
C ILE A 169 2.30 -13.90 20.78
N GLN A 170 1.24 -14.52 21.29
CA GLN A 170 1.26 -15.78 22.06
C GLN A 170 -0.02 -16.58 21.86
N ARG A 171 0.09 -17.90 22.03
CA ARG A 171 -1.08 -18.78 22.19
C ARG A 171 -1.86 -18.31 23.41
N ASN A 172 -3.18 -18.34 23.33
CA ASN A 172 -4.03 -18.02 24.48
C ASN A 172 -3.69 -18.91 25.69
N LYS A 173 -3.82 -18.33 26.89
CA LYS A 173 -3.53 -19.04 28.14
C LYS A 173 -4.49 -20.21 28.33
N PRO A 174 -4.08 -21.28 29.04
CA PRO A 174 -5.01 -22.34 29.43
C PRO A 174 -6.26 -21.75 30.11
N GLY A 175 -7.45 -22.16 29.66
CA GLY A 175 -8.74 -21.62 30.10
C GLY A 175 -9.32 -20.50 29.22
N GLU A 176 -8.50 -19.83 28.42
CA GLU A 176 -8.93 -18.81 27.44
C GLU A 176 -8.87 -19.33 25.99
N ARG A 177 -8.32 -20.53 25.78
CA ARG A 177 -8.24 -21.19 24.47
C ARG A 177 -9.64 -21.62 24.02
N ASN A 178 -10.02 -21.25 22.81
CA ASN A 178 -11.25 -21.71 22.19
C ASN A 178 -10.93 -22.70 21.06
N THR A 179 -11.45 -23.92 21.17
CA THR A 179 -11.19 -25.04 20.25
C THR A 179 -11.71 -24.80 18.83
N GLY A 180 -12.58 -23.82 18.60
CA GLY A 180 -13.04 -23.44 17.28
C GLY A 180 -12.13 -22.47 16.54
N THR A 181 -11.17 -21.82 17.23
CA THR A 181 -10.20 -20.94 16.56
C THR A 181 -9.30 -21.75 15.65
N ILE A 182 -8.84 -21.14 14.55
CA ILE A 182 -8.08 -21.82 13.48
C ILE A 182 -6.85 -22.53 14.06
N LEU A 183 -6.10 -21.86 14.94
CA LEU A 183 -4.91 -22.40 15.57
C LEU A 183 -5.22 -23.59 16.48
N GLU A 184 -6.22 -23.46 17.37
CA GLU A 184 -6.51 -24.51 18.35
C GLU A 184 -7.07 -25.76 17.67
N ASP A 185 -7.96 -25.60 16.68
CA ASP A 185 -8.45 -26.73 15.90
C ASP A 185 -7.30 -27.41 15.14
N SER A 186 -6.41 -26.63 14.51
CA SER A 186 -5.20 -27.17 13.86
C SER A 186 -4.35 -27.99 14.82
N ILE A 187 -4.11 -27.50 16.05
CA ILE A 187 -3.35 -28.24 17.08
C ILE A 187 -4.05 -29.56 17.42
N ILE A 188 -5.37 -29.55 17.59
CA ILE A 188 -6.17 -30.75 17.92
C ILE A 188 -6.11 -31.76 16.77
N GLN A 189 -6.23 -31.32 15.52
CA GLN A 189 -6.14 -32.22 14.36
C GLN A 189 -4.72 -32.79 14.19
N LEU A 190 -3.68 -31.99 14.41
CA LEU A 190 -2.29 -32.45 14.32
C LEU A 190 -1.99 -33.54 15.34
N ASP A 191 -2.44 -33.34 16.58
CA ASP A 191 -2.22 -34.26 17.69
C ASP A 191 -3.02 -35.55 17.51
N SER A 192 -4.33 -35.43 17.23
CA SER A 192 -5.22 -36.59 17.08
C SER A 192 -4.89 -37.51 15.91
N LEU A 193 -4.29 -36.97 14.84
CA LEU A 193 -3.89 -37.72 13.64
C LEU A 193 -2.41 -38.11 13.64
N ASP A 194 -1.69 -37.88 14.74
CA ASP A 194 -0.24 -38.07 14.89
C ASP A 194 0.55 -37.54 13.67
N ARG A 195 0.25 -36.32 13.24
CA ARG A 195 0.86 -35.76 12.02
C ARG A 195 2.31 -35.34 12.21
N LEU A 196 2.72 -35.05 13.45
CA LEU A 196 4.11 -34.64 13.73
C LEU A 196 5.13 -35.75 13.43
N SER A 197 4.74 -37.03 13.53
CA SER A 197 5.62 -38.16 13.22
C SER A 197 5.98 -38.26 11.74
N ARG A 198 5.25 -37.56 10.86
CA ARG A 198 5.51 -37.50 9.41
C ARG A 198 6.55 -36.46 9.00
N LEU A 199 6.90 -35.55 9.90
CA LEU A 199 7.90 -34.52 9.61
C LEU A 199 9.30 -35.15 9.64
N GLU A 200 10.12 -34.85 8.64
CA GLU A 200 11.51 -35.32 8.61
C GLU A 200 12.37 -34.71 9.74
N LYS A 201 12.11 -33.45 10.08
CA LYS A 201 12.90 -32.67 11.06
C LYS A 201 12.01 -31.94 12.08
N PRO A 202 11.24 -32.66 12.91
CA PRO A 202 10.31 -32.06 13.85
C PRO A 202 11.01 -31.18 14.90
N GLY A 203 12.30 -31.41 15.17
CA GLY A 203 13.10 -30.59 16.10
C GLY A 203 13.27 -29.13 15.66
N GLN A 204 13.04 -28.79 14.39
CA GLN A 204 13.06 -27.40 13.91
C GLN A 204 11.87 -26.59 14.47
N PHE A 205 10.79 -27.26 14.85
CA PHE A 205 9.57 -26.65 15.35
C PHE A 205 9.51 -26.57 16.88
N GLY A 206 10.61 -26.86 17.58
CA GLY A 206 10.68 -26.75 19.05
C GLY A 206 11.25 -27.99 19.72
N SER A 207 11.49 -27.85 21.02
CA SER A 207 12.11 -28.90 21.83
C SER A 207 11.06 -29.84 22.42
N THR A 208 9.90 -29.31 22.80
CA THR A 208 8.80 -30.08 23.40
C THR A 208 7.73 -30.43 22.37
N THR A 209 6.91 -31.45 22.64
CA THR A 209 5.77 -31.80 21.77
C THR A 209 4.76 -30.67 21.66
N GLU A 210 4.46 -29.97 22.76
CA GLU A 210 3.54 -28.82 22.74
C GLU A 210 4.09 -27.67 21.88
N GLU A 211 5.39 -27.37 21.97
CA GLU A 211 6.03 -26.36 21.12
C GLU A 211 5.97 -26.74 19.64
N LYS A 212 6.21 -28.01 19.31
CA LYS A 212 6.13 -28.52 17.95
C LYS A 212 4.72 -28.41 17.38
N LEU A 213 3.72 -28.88 18.13
CA LEU A 213 2.31 -28.78 17.74
C LEU A 213 1.93 -27.32 17.49
N PHE A 214 2.27 -26.43 18.42
CA PHE A 214 1.96 -25.01 18.28
C PHE A 214 2.66 -24.37 17.09
N ASN A 215 3.97 -24.56 16.90
CA ASN A 215 4.71 -23.90 15.83
C ASN A 215 4.28 -24.42 14.45
N VAL A 216 4.00 -25.72 14.30
CA VAL A 216 3.47 -26.29 13.05
C VAL A 216 2.05 -25.76 12.77
N ALA A 217 1.16 -25.79 13.77
CA ALA A 217 -0.19 -25.26 13.63
C ALA A 217 -0.20 -23.76 13.30
N LEU A 218 0.69 -22.98 13.91
CA LEU A 218 0.84 -21.56 13.65
C LEU A 218 1.28 -21.30 12.21
N GLU A 219 2.28 -22.05 11.71
CA GLU A 219 2.76 -21.90 10.34
C GLU A 219 1.69 -22.26 9.30
N LEU A 220 0.91 -23.32 9.55
CA LEU A 220 -0.26 -23.67 8.71
C LEU A 220 -1.33 -22.58 8.78
N SER A 221 -1.69 -22.13 9.98
CA SER A 221 -2.70 -21.08 10.19
C SER A 221 -2.34 -19.79 9.47
N ILE A 222 -1.08 -19.35 9.56
CA ILE A 222 -0.56 -18.17 8.84
C ILE A 222 -0.66 -18.41 7.33
N THR A 223 -0.24 -19.57 6.84
CA THR A 223 -0.31 -19.90 5.40
C THR A 223 -1.74 -19.79 4.88
N TRP A 224 -2.72 -20.35 5.59
CA TRP A 224 -4.13 -20.31 5.20
C TRP A 224 -4.71 -18.91 5.27
N ILE A 225 -4.43 -18.15 6.34
CA ILE A 225 -4.87 -16.76 6.47
C ILE A 225 -4.26 -15.89 5.37
N ASN A 226 -2.99 -16.09 5.01
CA ASN A 226 -2.34 -15.38 3.90
C ASN A 226 -3.09 -15.60 2.58
N ARG A 227 -3.46 -16.86 2.29
CA ARG A 227 -4.24 -17.20 1.09
C ARG A 227 -5.62 -16.54 1.10
N ILE A 228 -6.32 -16.54 2.24
CA ILE A 228 -7.65 -15.94 2.35
C ILE A 228 -7.58 -14.41 2.19
N LEU A 229 -6.59 -13.75 2.80
CA LEU A 229 -6.40 -12.30 2.68
C LEU A 229 -6.01 -11.90 1.26
N PHE A 230 -5.13 -12.67 0.61
CA PHE A 230 -4.83 -12.49 -0.81
C PHE A 230 -6.09 -12.64 -1.67
N LEU A 231 -6.90 -13.66 -1.40
CA LEU A 231 -8.17 -13.85 -2.09
C LEU A 231 -9.15 -12.70 -1.89
N LYS A 232 -9.13 -12.06 -0.71
CA LYS A 232 -9.99 -10.92 -0.44
C LYS A 232 -9.58 -9.68 -1.25
N LEU A 233 -8.27 -9.45 -1.41
CA LEU A 233 -7.74 -8.43 -2.32
C LEU A 233 -8.12 -8.73 -3.78
N LEU A 234 -7.94 -9.98 -4.22
CA LEU A 234 -8.35 -10.41 -5.56
C LEU A 234 -9.85 -10.20 -5.78
N GLU A 235 -10.70 -10.60 -4.82
CA GLU A 235 -12.14 -10.41 -4.90
C GLU A 235 -12.50 -8.92 -5.07
N ALA A 236 -11.94 -8.05 -4.23
CA ALA A 236 -12.18 -6.61 -4.31
C ALA A 236 -11.77 -6.05 -5.68
N GLN A 237 -10.58 -6.43 -6.16
CA GLN A 237 -10.08 -6.01 -7.46
C GLN A 237 -10.96 -6.49 -8.62
N LEU A 238 -11.43 -7.74 -8.60
CA LEU A 238 -12.32 -8.27 -9.64
C LEU A 238 -13.65 -7.51 -9.67
N ILE A 239 -14.20 -7.15 -8.51
CA ILE A 239 -15.40 -6.32 -8.39
C ILE A 239 -15.15 -4.93 -8.99
N THR A 240 -14.02 -4.29 -8.68
CA THR A 240 -13.63 -2.98 -9.25
C THR A 240 -13.52 -3.05 -10.77
N TYR A 241 -12.82 -4.06 -11.32
CA TYR A 241 -12.68 -4.25 -12.77
C TYR A 241 -14.03 -4.42 -13.50
N HIS A 242 -15.07 -4.78 -12.75
CA HIS A 242 -16.43 -5.01 -13.24
C HIS A 242 -17.42 -3.98 -12.70
N LYS A 243 -16.95 -2.76 -12.38
CA LYS A 243 -17.77 -1.62 -11.99
C LYS A 243 -18.74 -1.93 -10.84
N GLY A 244 -18.23 -2.63 -9.81
CA GLY A 244 -19.01 -2.95 -8.62
C GLY A 244 -19.92 -4.19 -8.73
N ASP A 245 -19.81 -5.00 -9.79
CA ASP A 245 -20.62 -6.22 -9.94
C ASP A 245 -20.32 -7.25 -8.82
N LYS A 246 -21.23 -7.31 -7.84
CA LYS A 246 -21.14 -8.20 -6.67
C LYS A 246 -21.18 -9.69 -7.02
N SER A 247 -21.51 -10.08 -8.25
CA SER A 247 -21.45 -11.49 -8.64
C SER A 247 -20.01 -12.03 -8.75
N TYR A 248 -19.02 -11.13 -8.80
CA TYR A 248 -17.59 -11.45 -8.65
C TYR A 248 -17.18 -11.68 -7.19
N SER A 249 -18.06 -11.44 -6.21
CA SER A 249 -17.80 -11.86 -4.83
C SER A 249 -17.90 -13.38 -4.68
N PHE A 250 -16.91 -13.97 -4.03
CA PHE A 250 -16.82 -15.41 -3.76
C PHE A 250 -16.38 -15.76 -2.32
N LEU A 251 -15.79 -14.85 -1.55
CA LEU A 251 -15.43 -15.08 -0.14
C LEU A 251 -16.61 -14.82 0.81
N ASN A 252 -17.61 -15.70 0.73
CA ASN A 252 -18.77 -15.66 1.61
C ASN A 252 -19.38 -17.06 1.79
N ILE A 253 -20.16 -17.21 2.87
CA ILE A 253 -20.73 -18.52 3.26
C ILE A 253 -21.74 -19.09 2.25
N LYS A 254 -22.25 -18.28 1.31
CA LYS A 254 -23.16 -18.75 0.26
C LYS A 254 -22.42 -19.57 -0.80
N LYS A 255 -21.21 -19.14 -1.17
CA LYS A 255 -20.33 -19.84 -2.13
C LYS A 255 -19.39 -20.85 -1.48
N ILE A 256 -18.84 -20.53 -0.31
CA ILE A 256 -17.88 -21.36 0.41
C ILE A 256 -18.51 -21.76 1.74
N ARG A 257 -19.11 -22.95 1.81
CA ARG A 257 -19.98 -23.34 2.94
C ARG A 257 -19.19 -23.96 4.09
N ASN A 258 -18.02 -24.51 3.80
CA ASN A 258 -17.19 -25.27 4.73
C ASN A 258 -15.70 -25.20 4.33
N TYR A 259 -14.83 -25.83 5.12
CA TYR A 259 -13.40 -25.86 4.83
C TYR A 259 -13.02 -26.73 3.61
N ASP A 260 -13.86 -27.69 3.22
CA ASP A 260 -13.67 -28.47 1.97
C ASP A 260 -13.83 -27.60 0.72
N ASP A 261 -14.83 -26.74 0.70
CA ASP A 261 -15.06 -25.76 -0.38
C ASP A 261 -13.89 -24.78 -0.46
N LEU A 262 -13.39 -24.31 0.70
CA LEU A 262 -12.25 -23.40 0.78
C LEU A 262 -10.95 -24.07 0.29
N ASN A 263 -10.75 -25.34 0.68
CA ASN A 263 -9.65 -26.16 0.18
C ASN A 263 -9.73 -26.36 -1.34
N SER A 264 -10.93 -26.57 -1.87
CA SER A 264 -11.18 -26.69 -3.31
C SER A 264 -10.89 -25.38 -4.03
N LEU A 265 -11.27 -24.22 -3.46
CA LEU A 265 -10.91 -22.92 -3.99
C LEU A 265 -9.39 -22.73 -4.08
N PHE A 266 -8.62 -23.14 -3.07
CA PHE A 266 -7.15 -23.05 -3.12
C PHE A 266 -6.57 -23.92 -4.24
N PHE A 267 -6.86 -25.23 -4.22
CA PHE A 267 -6.07 -26.20 -4.97
C PHE A 267 -6.71 -26.69 -6.27
N GLN A 268 -8.02 -26.51 -6.42
CA GLN A 268 -8.76 -26.92 -7.61
C GLN A 268 -9.20 -25.74 -8.48
N VAL A 269 -9.18 -24.51 -7.97
CA VAL A 269 -9.53 -23.30 -8.72
C VAL A 269 -8.31 -22.44 -9.01
N LEU A 270 -7.64 -21.90 -7.99
CA LEU A 270 -6.56 -20.92 -8.19
C LEU A 270 -5.25 -21.53 -8.66
N ALA A 271 -5.00 -22.78 -8.28
CA ALA A 271 -3.84 -23.57 -8.69
C ALA A 271 -4.07 -24.36 -10.00
N ARG A 272 -5.25 -24.28 -10.61
CA ARG A 272 -5.56 -25.01 -11.86
C ARG A 272 -6.19 -24.13 -12.94
N LYS A 273 -5.71 -24.30 -14.17
CA LYS A 273 -6.28 -23.68 -15.36
C LYS A 273 -7.75 -24.04 -15.51
N HIS A 274 -8.54 -23.12 -16.06
CA HIS A 274 -9.98 -23.31 -16.21
C HIS A 274 -10.34 -24.59 -16.99
N SER A 275 -9.55 -24.92 -18.03
CA SER A 275 -9.71 -26.16 -18.82
C SER A 275 -9.58 -27.45 -18.00
N ASP A 276 -8.77 -27.41 -16.95
CA ASP A 276 -8.35 -28.59 -16.18
C ASP A 276 -9.18 -28.78 -14.89
N ARG A 277 -10.14 -27.88 -14.65
CA ARG A 277 -11.10 -27.95 -13.54
C ARG A 277 -12.16 -29.01 -13.83
N ASN A 278 -12.67 -29.65 -12.78
CA ASN A 278 -13.86 -30.51 -12.91
C ASN A 278 -15.13 -29.65 -13.13
N GLU A 279 -16.20 -30.27 -13.60
CA GLU A 279 -17.43 -29.55 -13.99
C GLU A 279 -18.13 -28.86 -12.81
N ASP A 280 -18.11 -29.47 -11.62
CA ASP A 280 -18.73 -28.90 -10.42
C ASP A 280 -18.02 -27.59 -10.00
N VAL A 281 -16.68 -27.63 -9.98
CA VAL A 281 -15.84 -26.48 -9.63
C VAL A 281 -15.92 -25.38 -10.69
N LYS A 282 -15.96 -25.72 -11.98
CA LYS A 282 -16.16 -24.73 -13.05
C LYS A 282 -17.46 -23.95 -12.85
N LYS A 283 -18.54 -24.65 -12.49
CA LYS A 283 -19.85 -24.03 -12.31
C LYS A 283 -19.91 -23.13 -11.07
N GLU A 284 -19.35 -23.58 -9.96
CA GLU A 284 -19.40 -22.82 -8.70
C GLU A 284 -18.46 -21.58 -8.73
N PHE A 285 -17.29 -21.73 -9.35
CA PHE A 285 -16.22 -20.72 -9.38
C PHE A 285 -15.88 -20.21 -10.79
N GLU A 286 -16.89 -20.12 -11.67
CA GLU A 286 -16.76 -19.70 -13.07
C GLU A 286 -16.02 -18.35 -13.21
N LYS A 287 -16.35 -17.39 -12.34
CA LYS A 287 -15.79 -16.04 -12.35
C LYS A 287 -14.46 -15.90 -11.60
N VAL A 288 -13.92 -16.98 -11.03
CA VAL A 288 -12.66 -16.94 -10.29
C VAL A 288 -11.51 -17.33 -11.23
N PRO A 289 -10.57 -16.41 -11.50
CA PRO A 289 -9.48 -16.66 -12.45
C PRO A 289 -8.48 -17.70 -11.91
N TYR A 290 -7.66 -18.21 -12.82
CA TYR A 290 -6.47 -18.96 -12.48
C TYR A 290 -5.28 -18.00 -12.34
N LEU A 291 -4.44 -18.18 -11.31
CA LEU A 291 -3.31 -17.27 -11.05
C LEU A 291 -1.92 -17.90 -11.23
N ASN A 292 -1.82 -19.23 -11.34
CA ASN A 292 -0.55 -19.97 -11.47
C ASN A 292 0.52 -19.60 -10.43
N SER A 293 0.09 -19.30 -9.20
CA SER A 293 1.03 -18.88 -8.15
C SER A 293 1.36 -20.05 -7.23
N SER A 294 2.65 -20.19 -6.87
CA SER A 294 3.09 -21.11 -5.82
C SER A 294 2.47 -20.80 -4.46
N LEU A 295 1.86 -19.62 -4.29
CA LEU A 295 1.00 -19.31 -3.15
C LEU A 295 -0.14 -20.33 -2.98
N PHE A 296 -0.71 -20.83 -4.08
CA PHE A 296 -1.86 -21.75 -4.06
C PHE A 296 -1.50 -23.19 -4.41
N GLU A 297 -0.23 -23.50 -4.62
CA GLU A 297 0.23 -24.89 -4.63
C GLU A 297 0.30 -25.40 -3.18
N PRO A 298 -0.04 -26.68 -2.92
CA PRO A 298 0.20 -27.27 -1.62
C PRO A 298 1.69 -27.22 -1.27
N ASN A 299 2.01 -26.70 -0.08
CA ASN A 299 3.40 -26.69 0.36
C ASN A 299 3.81 -27.99 1.06
N ASP A 300 5.12 -28.16 1.28
CA ASP A 300 5.67 -29.36 1.92
C ASP A 300 5.07 -29.66 3.30
N LEU A 301 4.77 -28.61 4.08
CA LEU A 301 4.19 -28.76 5.41
C LEU A 301 2.75 -29.26 5.34
N GLU A 302 1.94 -28.73 4.44
CA GLU A 302 0.56 -29.17 4.21
C GLU A 302 0.51 -30.63 3.73
N HIS A 303 1.38 -30.99 2.78
CA HIS A 303 1.53 -32.36 2.31
C HIS A 303 1.93 -33.33 3.43
N ALA A 304 2.88 -32.93 4.28
CA ALA A 304 3.35 -33.76 5.37
C ALA A 304 2.34 -33.88 6.51
N THR A 305 1.49 -32.86 6.72
CA THR A 305 0.68 -32.73 7.94
C THR A 305 -0.82 -32.62 7.66
N LEU A 306 -1.34 -31.40 7.49
CA LEU A 306 -2.77 -31.10 7.37
C LEU A 306 -3.04 -30.13 6.23
N PHE A 307 -4.19 -30.33 5.61
CA PHE A 307 -4.83 -29.36 4.72
C PHE A 307 -5.90 -28.59 5.51
N ILE A 308 -6.30 -27.43 5.00
CA ILE A 308 -7.33 -26.60 5.65
C ILE A 308 -8.68 -27.35 5.78
N SER A 309 -8.98 -28.26 4.85
CA SER A 309 -10.17 -29.13 4.90
C SER A 309 -10.20 -30.07 6.11
N ASN A 310 -9.10 -30.23 6.85
CA ASN A 310 -9.11 -31.02 8.08
C ASN A 310 -9.72 -30.30 9.28
N LEU A 311 -9.92 -28.98 9.21
CA LEU A 311 -10.59 -28.19 10.25
C LEU A 311 -12.09 -28.54 10.35
N LYS A 312 -12.69 -28.26 11.50
CA LYS A 312 -14.08 -28.59 11.84
C LYS A 312 -15.02 -27.44 11.52
N ASP A 313 -16.00 -27.73 10.67
CA ASP A 313 -16.97 -26.74 10.18
C ASP A 313 -17.99 -26.29 11.25
N ASP A 314 -18.27 -27.15 12.24
CA ASP A 314 -19.32 -26.96 13.24
C ASP A 314 -18.88 -26.17 14.48
N LYS A 315 -17.60 -25.83 14.58
CA LYS A 315 -17.05 -25.15 15.75
C LYS A 315 -17.37 -23.66 15.72
N THR A 316 -17.87 -23.16 16.85
CA THR A 316 -18.16 -21.76 17.08
C THR A 316 -17.12 -21.09 17.97
N ILE A 317 -16.92 -19.79 17.77
CA ILE A 317 -16.12 -18.93 18.66
C ILE A 317 -16.93 -17.70 19.09
N PRO A 318 -16.66 -17.15 20.28
CA PRO A 318 -17.33 -15.93 20.73
C PRO A 318 -16.92 -14.75 19.85
N ILE A 319 -17.87 -13.86 19.56
CA ILE A 319 -17.61 -12.63 18.81
C ILE A 319 -16.77 -11.68 19.67
N PHE A 320 -15.74 -11.08 19.07
CA PHE A 320 -14.82 -10.19 19.75
C PHE A 320 -15.54 -8.96 20.34
N SER A 321 -15.20 -8.58 21.57
CA SER A 321 -15.90 -7.50 22.29
C SER A 321 -15.85 -6.14 21.59
N GLN A 322 -14.80 -5.90 20.80
CA GLN A 322 -14.61 -4.67 20.02
C GLN A 322 -14.84 -4.90 18.52
N THR A 323 -15.62 -5.92 18.17
CA THR A 323 -15.87 -6.30 16.77
C THR A 323 -16.32 -5.12 15.91
N VAL A 324 -15.87 -5.13 14.65
CA VAL A 324 -16.38 -4.26 13.59
C VAL A 324 -17.82 -4.62 13.20
N LEU A 325 -18.25 -5.86 13.47
CA LEU A 325 -19.54 -6.39 13.04
C LEU A 325 -20.69 -5.74 13.80
N LYS A 326 -21.71 -5.32 13.06
CA LYS A 326 -22.92 -4.71 13.60
C LYS A 326 -24.14 -5.60 13.36
N ASP A 327 -25.06 -5.59 14.32
CA ASP A 327 -26.38 -6.18 14.19
C ASP A 327 -27.31 -5.30 13.34
N GLN A 328 -28.53 -5.77 13.11
CA GLN A 328 -29.56 -5.06 12.32
C GLN A 328 -29.94 -3.69 12.90
N ASN A 329 -29.64 -3.44 14.18
CA ASN A 329 -29.90 -2.17 14.87
C ASN A 329 -28.65 -1.27 14.90
N GLY A 330 -27.57 -1.64 14.21
CA GLY A 330 -26.31 -0.91 14.19
C GLY A 330 -25.44 -1.05 15.45
N LYS A 331 -25.81 -1.92 16.40
CA LYS A 331 -25.02 -2.20 17.62
C LYS A 331 -24.00 -3.31 17.35
N LYS A 332 -22.92 -3.35 18.11
CA LYS A 332 -21.91 -4.43 17.98
C LYS A 332 -22.57 -5.81 18.15
N LYS A 333 -22.32 -6.71 17.20
CA LYS A 333 -22.81 -8.09 17.23
C LYS A 333 -22.26 -8.80 18.46
N LYS A 334 -23.05 -9.70 19.06
CA LYS A 334 -22.71 -10.48 20.25
C LYS A 334 -23.15 -11.92 20.07
N GLY A 335 -22.56 -12.83 20.84
CA GLY A 335 -22.86 -14.25 20.81
C GLY A 335 -21.71 -15.06 20.24
N GLU A 336 -22.03 -16.23 19.70
CA GLU A 336 -21.07 -17.13 19.05
C GLU A 336 -21.46 -17.35 17.59
N ILE A 337 -20.47 -17.64 16.75
CA ILE A 337 -20.62 -17.83 15.31
C ILE A 337 -19.57 -18.84 14.85
N THR A 338 -19.86 -19.57 13.77
CA THR A 338 -18.88 -20.51 13.19
C THR A 338 -17.64 -19.74 12.74
N THR A 339 -16.45 -20.31 12.92
CA THR A 339 -15.19 -19.61 12.66
C THR A 339 -15.05 -19.14 11.22
N LEU A 340 -15.48 -19.97 10.26
CA LEU A 340 -15.40 -19.64 8.84
C LEU A 340 -16.37 -18.50 8.47
N GLU A 341 -17.61 -18.56 8.96
CA GLU A 341 -18.60 -17.48 8.75
C GLU A 341 -18.12 -16.18 9.40
N TYR A 342 -17.56 -16.25 10.62
CA TYR A 342 -17.01 -15.08 11.29
C TYR A 342 -15.87 -14.46 10.46
N LEU A 343 -14.92 -15.27 9.98
CA LEU A 343 -13.82 -14.78 9.17
C LEU A 343 -14.32 -14.03 7.92
N PHE A 344 -15.29 -14.57 7.21
CA PHE A 344 -15.84 -13.90 6.03
C PHE A 344 -16.67 -12.66 6.37
N GLU A 345 -17.54 -12.68 7.38
CA GLU A 345 -18.25 -11.47 7.82
C GLU A 345 -17.27 -10.38 8.24
N PHE A 346 -16.23 -10.73 9.01
CA PHE A 346 -15.18 -9.84 9.46
C PHE A 346 -14.45 -9.19 8.28
N LEU A 347 -13.97 -9.98 7.31
CA LEU A 347 -13.26 -9.44 6.14
C LEU A 347 -14.18 -8.58 5.25
N ASN A 348 -15.46 -8.93 5.13
CA ASN A 348 -16.43 -8.15 4.35
C ASN A 348 -16.83 -6.81 5.00
N ALA A 349 -16.50 -6.62 6.28
CA ALA A 349 -16.74 -5.36 6.98
C ALA A 349 -15.64 -4.30 6.75
N TYR A 350 -14.54 -4.66 6.07
CA TYR A 350 -13.45 -3.78 5.68
C TYR A 350 -13.42 -3.57 4.17
N ASP A 351 -12.80 -2.48 3.74
CA ASP A 351 -12.55 -2.23 2.32
C ASP A 351 -11.16 -2.73 1.93
N PHE A 352 -11.07 -3.45 0.82
CA PHE A 352 -9.84 -4.03 0.27
C PHE A 352 -9.59 -3.53 -1.16
N SER A 353 -10.33 -2.50 -1.61
CA SER A 353 -10.09 -1.82 -2.88
C SER A 353 -8.68 -1.21 -2.93
N SER A 354 -8.16 -1.00 -4.13
CA SER A 354 -6.88 -0.31 -4.34
C SER A 354 -7.06 1.20 -4.16
N GLU A 355 -6.11 1.87 -3.50
CA GLU A 355 -6.11 3.33 -3.23
C GLU A 355 -6.26 4.23 -4.47
N GLY A 356 -6.14 3.68 -5.68
CA GLY A 356 -6.29 4.39 -6.94
C GLY A 356 -7.75 4.70 -7.35
N SER A 357 -8.76 4.12 -6.69
CA SER A 357 -10.15 4.50 -6.95
C SER A 357 -10.50 5.69 -6.09
N GLU A 358 -10.65 6.84 -6.73
CA GLU A 358 -11.03 8.10 -6.10
C GLU A 358 -12.54 8.13 -5.69
N GLU A 359 -13.16 6.97 -5.52
CA GLU A 359 -14.57 6.86 -5.14
C GLU A 359 -14.79 7.39 -3.71
N ILE A 360 -15.73 8.33 -3.57
CA ILE A 360 -16.21 8.75 -2.27
C ILE A 360 -16.89 7.54 -1.62
N GLN A 361 -16.30 7.02 -0.56
CA GLN A 361 -16.86 5.88 0.16
C GLN A 361 -18.22 6.26 0.77
N GLU A 362 -19.32 5.72 0.21
CA GLU A 362 -20.67 5.86 0.78
C GLU A 362 -20.78 5.19 2.16
N GLU A 363 -19.99 4.12 2.39
CA GLU A 363 -19.87 3.42 3.66
C GLU A 363 -18.53 3.73 4.32
N ASN A 364 -18.53 4.22 5.57
CA ASN A 364 -17.31 4.47 6.37
C ASN A 364 -16.59 3.17 6.78
N LYS A 365 -16.06 2.40 5.82
CA LYS A 365 -15.21 1.23 6.05
C LYS A 365 -13.76 1.65 6.18
N SER A 366 -13.01 0.93 7.02
CA SER A 366 -11.56 1.12 7.10
C SER A 366 -10.90 0.40 5.93
N LEU A 367 -9.97 1.07 5.24
CA LEU A 367 -9.23 0.52 4.11
C LEU A 367 -8.10 -0.39 4.62
N ILE A 368 -7.96 -1.57 4.02
CA ILE A 368 -6.91 -2.55 4.29
C ILE A 368 -6.12 -2.78 3.01
N ASN A 369 -5.05 -2.00 2.83
CA ASN A 369 -4.18 -2.08 1.65
C ASN A 369 -3.08 -3.15 1.81
N ALA A 370 -2.28 -3.33 0.75
CA ALA A 370 -1.16 -4.28 0.71
C ALA A 370 -0.13 -4.06 1.83
N SER A 371 0.18 -2.80 2.12
CA SER A 371 1.15 -2.40 3.13
C SER A 371 0.68 -2.73 4.54
N VAL A 372 -0.61 -2.49 4.85
CA VAL A 372 -1.25 -2.85 6.13
C VAL A 372 -1.20 -4.35 6.35
N LEU A 373 -1.50 -5.15 5.32
CA LEU A 373 -1.40 -6.61 5.43
C LEU A 373 0.03 -7.06 5.71
N GLY A 374 1.02 -6.49 5.02
CA GLY A 374 2.41 -6.76 5.28
C GLY A 374 2.79 -6.47 6.75
N LEU A 375 2.35 -5.34 7.31
CA LEU A 375 2.55 -5.01 8.72
C LEU A 375 1.86 -5.99 9.70
N ILE A 376 0.65 -6.42 9.38
CA ILE A 376 -0.08 -7.39 10.18
C ILE A 376 0.70 -8.69 10.26
N PHE A 377 1.18 -9.20 9.13
CA PHE A 377 1.92 -10.45 9.09
C PHE A 377 3.29 -10.33 9.74
N GLU A 378 3.97 -9.20 9.59
CA GLU A 378 5.21 -8.92 10.32
C GLU A 378 5.01 -9.04 11.82
N LYS A 379 3.92 -8.46 12.34
CA LYS A 379 3.60 -8.54 13.76
C LYS A 379 3.24 -9.95 14.21
N ILE A 380 2.47 -10.68 13.40
CA ILE A 380 2.16 -12.08 13.69
C ILE A 380 3.44 -12.93 13.72
N ASN A 381 4.37 -12.69 12.80
CA ASN A 381 5.68 -13.35 12.74
C ASN A 381 6.65 -12.91 13.84
N GLY A 382 6.46 -11.74 14.44
CA GLY A 382 7.25 -11.21 15.55
C GLY A 382 7.19 -12.04 16.84
N TYR A 383 6.52 -13.19 16.83
CA TYR A 383 6.36 -14.17 17.91
C TYR A 383 7.66 -14.58 18.62
N LYS A 384 8.84 -14.50 17.96
CA LYS A 384 10.13 -14.90 18.56
C LYS A 384 11.22 -13.82 18.57
N ASP A 385 11.40 -13.03 17.51
CA ASP A 385 12.67 -12.29 17.34
C ASP A 385 12.61 -10.77 17.46
N GLY A 386 11.45 -10.15 17.69
CA GLY A 386 11.37 -8.70 17.83
C GLY A 386 11.87 -7.96 16.58
N SER A 387 11.32 -8.33 15.43
CA SER A 387 11.52 -7.63 14.15
C SER A 387 11.19 -6.15 14.32
N PHE A 388 12.15 -5.29 13.98
CA PHE A 388 11.97 -3.84 13.99
C PHE A 388 11.54 -3.37 12.61
N PHE A 389 10.42 -2.67 12.57
CA PHE A 389 9.86 -2.08 11.36
C PHE A 389 10.67 -0.85 10.94
N THR A 390 11.03 -0.78 9.66
CA THR A 390 11.55 0.46 9.06
C THR A 390 10.36 1.27 8.55
N PRO A 391 10.12 2.49 9.06
CA PRO A 391 9.01 3.33 8.60
C PRO A 391 9.00 3.53 7.09
N GLY A 392 7.81 3.54 6.46
CA GLY A 392 7.68 3.64 5.00
C GLY A 392 8.33 4.88 4.40
N PHE A 393 8.24 6.04 5.07
CA PHE A 393 8.92 7.25 4.60
C PHE A 393 10.46 7.12 4.59
N ILE A 394 11.03 6.27 5.48
CA ILE A 394 12.47 6.00 5.54
C ILE A 394 12.87 5.08 4.39
N THR A 395 12.14 3.99 4.14
CA THR A 395 12.41 3.07 3.02
C THR A 395 12.27 3.79 1.67
N MET A 396 11.21 4.58 1.50
CA MET A 396 10.97 5.39 0.30
C MET A 396 12.12 6.38 0.06
N TYR A 397 12.55 7.14 1.09
CA TYR A 397 13.66 8.07 0.97
C TYR A 397 14.98 7.37 0.57
N MET A 398 15.31 6.26 1.23
CA MET A 398 16.53 5.50 0.93
C MET A 398 16.50 4.93 -0.49
N CYS A 399 15.37 4.39 -0.93
CA CYS A 399 15.21 3.85 -2.28
C CYS A 399 15.35 4.97 -3.32
N LYS A 400 14.64 6.09 -3.14
CA LYS A 400 14.72 7.27 -4.03
C LYS A 400 16.14 7.77 -4.23
N GLU A 401 16.86 8.00 -3.13
CA GLU A 401 18.24 8.50 -3.19
C GLU A 401 19.23 7.50 -3.80
N THR A 402 19.06 6.22 -3.50
CA THR A 402 20.03 5.18 -3.89
C THR A 402 19.82 4.73 -5.33
N ILE A 403 18.57 4.49 -5.73
CA ILE A 403 18.23 3.97 -7.06
C ILE A 403 18.54 5.02 -8.13
N ARG A 404 18.20 6.29 -7.91
CA ARG A 404 18.53 7.36 -8.87
C ARG A 404 20.03 7.50 -9.09
N LYS A 405 20.84 7.39 -8.03
CA LYS A 405 22.31 7.36 -8.14
C LYS A 405 22.81 6.14 -8.88
N ALA A 406 22.24 4.96 -8.62
CA ALA A 406 22.58 3.72 -9.32
C ALA A 406 22.25 3.79 -10.82
N VAL A 407 21.12 4.40 -11.18
CA VAL A 407 20.75 4.67 -12.58
C VAL A 407 21.80 5.56 -13.25
N VAL A 408 22.14 6.71 -12.66
CA VAL A 408 23.21 7.59 -13.18
C VAL A 408 24.54 6.84 -13.36
N GLN A 409 24.92 6.03 -12.38
CA GLN A 409 26.12 5.22 -12.48
C GLN A 409 26.06 4.23 -13.66
N LYS A 410 24.94 3.52 -13.84
CA LYS A 410 24.78 2.54 -14.93
C LYS A 410 24.80 3.16 -16.31
N PHE A 411 24.23 4.35 -16.48
CA PHE A 411 24.33 5.06 -17.76
C PHE A 411 25.76 5.54 -18.04
N ASN A 412 26.50 6.02 -17.03
CA ASN A 412 27.92 6.36 -17.20
C ASN A 412 28.76 5.12 -17.58
N GLU A 413 28.56 3.98 -16.91
CA GLU A 413 29.23 2.71 -17.24
C GLU A 413 28.94 2.28 -18.70
N ASN A 414 27.69 2.44 -19.16
CA ASN A 414 27.31 2.09 -20.53
C ASN A 414 27.91 3.06 -21.57
N CYS A 415 27.90 4.37 -21.31
CA CYS A 415 28.46 5.38 -22.21
C CYS A 415 29.97 5.18 -22.46
N LEU A 416 30.71 4.74 -21.43
CA LEU A 416 32.14 4.42 -21.55
C LEU A 416 32.41 3.24 -22.51
N ASN A 417 31.49 2.28 -22.60
CA ASN A 417 31.66 1.06 -23.39
C ASN A 417 31.19 1.19 -24.85
N HIS A 418 30.45 2.24 -25.21
CA HIS A 418 29.80 2.40 -26.52
C HIS A 418 30.29 3.64 -27.31
N ASP A 419 31.54 4.06 -27.13
CA ASP A 419 32.14 5.23 -27.81
C ASP A 419 31.40 6.56 -27.59
N LEU A 420 30.63 6.68 -26.50
CA LEU A 420 29.97 7.92 -26.04
C LEU A 420 30.83 8.65 -25.00
N GLN A 421 32.15 8.71 -25.24
CA GLN A 421 33.16 9.15 -24.26
C GLN A 421 33.02 10.62 -23.80
N ASP A 422 32.29 11.46 -24.55
CA ASP A 422 32.08 12.87 -24.22
C ASP A 422 30.83 13.14 -23.35
N CYS A 423 30.07 12.11 -22.96
CA CYS A 423 28.86 12.26 -22.14
C CYS A 423 29.18 12.12 -20.65
N ARG A 424 29.27 13.24 -19.94
CA ARG A 424 29.34 13.25 -18.47
C ARG A 424 27.93 13.39 -17.90
N ILE A 425 27.41 12.32 -17.30
CA ILE A 425 26.07 12.28 -16.69
C ILE A 425 26.24 12.42 -15.17
N ASN A 426 25.70 13.48 -14.57
CA ASN A 426 25.73 13.70 -13.13
C ASN A 426 24.33 13.63 -12.50
N THR A 427 23.28 13.89 -13.28
CA THR A 427 21.89 13.91 -12.81
C THR A 427 20.98 13.00 -13.65
N ILE A 428 19.75 12.77 -13.18
CA ILE A 428 18.71 12.09 -13.96
C ILE A 428 18.29 12.95 -15.16
N ASP A 429 18.28 14.28 -15.02
CA ASP A 429 17.94 15.21 -16.10
C ASP A 429 18.92 15.09 -17.28
N ASP A 430 20.22 14.91 -17.00
CA ASP A 430 21.23 14.66 -18.03
C ASP A 430 20.90 13.40 -18.86
N ILE A 431 20.33 12.36 -18.22
CA ILE A 431 19.91 11.12 -18.89
C ILE A 431 18.66 11.38 -19.74
N TYR A 432 17.69 12.12 -19.20
CA TYR A 432 16.48 12.49 -19.92
C TYR A 432 16.80 13.21 -21.23
N GLU A 433 17.76 14.15 -21.22
CA GLU A 433 18.22 14.84 -22.41
C GLU A 433 19.00 13.93 -23.38
N LEU A 434 19.75 12.97 -22.84
CA LEU A 434 20.59 12.04 -23.61
C LEU A 434 19.78 11.05 -24.46
N ILE A 435 18.67 10.53 -23.92
CA ILE A 435 17.84 9.51 -24.58
C ILE A 435 17.40 9.93 -26.00
N PRO A 436 16.69 11.04 -26.22
CA PRO A 436 16.29 11.40 -27.58
C PRO A 436 17.46 11.72 -28.52
N GLN A 437 18.67 11.98 -28.00
CA GLN A 437 19.83 12.42 -28.78
C GLN A 437 20.79 11.31 -29.17
N LYS A 438 21.08 10.36 -28.26
CA LYS A 438 22.21 9.44 -28.41
C LYS A 438 21.91 7.97 -28.10
N ILE A 439 20.84 7.64 -27.37
CA ILE A 439 20.52 6.26 -26.99
C ILE A 439 19.02 5.98 -27.13
N SER A 440 18.64 4.85 -27.72
CA SER A 440 17.21 4.52 -27.84
C SER A 440 16.55 4.32 -26.47
N ARG A 441 15.24 4.58 -26.37
CA ARG A 441 14.44 4.27 -25.16
C ARG A 441 14.58 2.81 -24.73
N LYS A 442 14.59 1.89 -25.70
CA LYS A 442 14.83 0.47 -25.45
C LYS A 442 16.18 0.21 -24.77
N GLN A 443 17.27 0.79 -25.29
CA GLN A 443 18.59 0.67 -24.66
C GLN A 443 18.60 1.29 -23.26
N ALA A 444 17.97 2.45 -23.08
CA ALA A 444 17.83 3.07 -21.77
C ALA A 444 17.05 2.17 -20.79
N ASN A 445 15.97 1.54 -21.23
CA ASN A 445 15.20 0.58 -20.42
C ASN A 445 16.04 -0.66 -20.07
N GLU A 446 16.82 -1.19 -21.01
CA GLU A 446 17.77 -2.30 -20.78
C GLU A 446 18.86 -1.94 -19.75
N ILE A 447 19.40 -0.72 -19.80
CA ILE A 447 20.37 -0.22 -18.80
C ILE A 447 19.74 -0.20 -17.41
N ILE A 448 18.51 0.32 -17.27
CA ILE A 448 17.81 0.35 -15.98
C ILE A 448 17.50 -1.08 -15.50
N ASN A 449 17.04 -1.97 -16.38
CA ASN A 449 16.78 -3.39 -16.07
C ASN A 449 18.03 -4.18 -15.66
N SER A 450 19.23 -3.68 -15.97
CA SER A 450 20.49 -4.30 -15.52
C SER A 450 20.80 -4.09 -14.04
N ILE A 451 20.08 -3.19 -13.35
CA ILE A 451 20.26 -2.93 -11.93
C ILE A 451 19.79 -4.15 -11.13
N LYS A 452 20.66 -4.62 -10.22
CA LYS A 452 20.37 -5.72 -9.28
C LYS A 452 20.37 -5.18 -7.86
N ILE A 453 19.30 -5.45 -7.11
CA ILE A 453 19.08 -5.02 -5.73
C ILE A 453 18.99 -6.26 -4.86
N CYS A 454 19.77 -6.30 -3.78
CA CYS A 454 19.78 -7.43 -2.84
C CYS A 454 19.55 -6.94 -1.42
N ASP A 455 18.52 -7.47 -0.77
CA ASP A 455 18.27 -7.29 0.67
C ASP A 455 18.65 -8.57 1.45
N PRO A 456 19.78 -8.57 2.18
CA PRO A 456 20.27 -9.76 2.88
C PRO A 456 19.58 -10.05 4.22
N ALA A 457 18.61 -9.22 4.63
CA ALA A 457 17.78 -9.41 5.81
C ALA A 457 16.36 -8.90 5.52
N VAL A 458 15.77 -9.47 4.46
CA VAL A 458 14.63 -8.88 3.75
C VAL A 458 13.38 -8.70 4.61
N GLY A 459 13.24 -9.46 5.70
CA GLY A 459 12.06 -9.40 6.54
C GLY A 459 10.80 -9.61 5.70
N SER A 460 9.89 -8.66 5.77
CA SER A 460 8.63 -8.66 5.01
C SER A 460 8.70 -8.17 3.57
N GLY A 461 9.88 -7.76 3.11
CA GLY A 461 10.07 -7.27 1.75
C GLY A 461 9.62 -5.83 1.48
N HIS A 462 9.37 -5.02 2.52
CA HIS A 462 8.96 -3.62 2.34
C HIS A 462 9.96 -2.83 1.49
N PHE A 463 11.27 -2.96 1.76
CA PHE A 463 12.33 -2.34 0.97
C PHE A 463 12.31 -2.74 -0.51
N LEU A 464 12.03 -4.01 -0.82
CA LEU A 464 11.99 -4.48 -2.19
C LEU A 464 10.79 -3.90 -2.96
N VAL A 465 9.66 -3.71 -2.29
CA VAL A 465 8.49 -3.04 -2.88
C VAL A 465 8.74 -1.54 -3.08
N SER A 466 9.32 -0.84 -2.09
CA SER A 466 9.72 0.57 -2.26
C SER A 466 10.72 0.72 -3.42
N ALA A 467 11.65 -0.21 -3.56
CA ALA A 467 12.62 -0.22 -4.65
C ALA A 467 11.95 -0.47 -6.02
N LEU A 468 11.01 -1.43 -6.09
CA LEU A 468 10.22 -1.68 -7.29
C LEU A 468 9.49 -0.41 -7.75
N ASN A 469 8.77 0.24 -6.84
CA ASN A 469 7.98 1.43 -7.13
C ASN A 469 8.87 2.59 -7.61
N GLU A 470 10.01 2.81 -6.95
CA GLU A 470 10.95 3.87 -7.37
C GLU A 470 11.59 3.58 -8.74
N ILE A 471 11.93 2.32 -9.07
CA ILE A 471 12.43 1.99 -10.41
C ILE A 471 11.39 2.33 -11.48
N ILE A 472 10.12 1.99 -11.25
CA ILE A 472 9.03 2.31 -12.20
C ILE A 472 8.86 3.83 -12.33
N ALA A 473 8.90 4.58 -11.23
CA ALA A 473 8.82 6.05 -11.27
C ALA A 473 9.98 6.66 -12.06
N VAL A 474 11.23 6.20 -11.83
CA VAL A 474 12.38 6.67 -12.61
C VAL A 474 12.25 6.33 -14.10
N LYS A 475 11.69 5.17 -14.45
CA LYS A 475 11.40 4.83 -15.85
C LYS A 475 10.36 5.75 -16.47
N ASN A 476 9.36 6.20 -15.70
CA ASN A 476 8.40 7.19 -16.17
C ASN A 476 9.05 8.57 -16.35
N ASP A 477 9.86 9.03 -15.38
CA ASP A 477 10.61 10.30 -15.46
C ASP A 477 11.44 10.36 -16.73
N LEU A 478 12.13 9.25 -17.06
CA LEU A 478 12.96 9.12 -18.26
C LEU A 478 12.17 8.83 -19.54
N LYS A 479 10.84 8.66 -19.44
CA LYS A 479 9.92 8.34 -20.55
C LYS A 479 10.32 7.08 -21.32
N VAL A 480 10.83 6.08 -20.60
CA VAL A 480 11.28 4.79 -21.15
C VAL A 480 10.31 3.63 -20.87
N LEU A 481 9.18 3.89 -20.21
CA LEU A 481 8.07 2.95 -20.16
C LEU A 481 7.45 2.81 -21.56
N GLU A 482 7.61 1.63 -22.16
CA GLU A 482 7.15 1.30 -23.50
C GLU A 482 6.24 0.08 -23.46
N ASP A 483 5.17 0.11 -24.25
CA ASP A 483 4.33 -1.07 -24.44
C ASP A 483 5.01 -2.13 -25.33
N LYS A 484 4.33 -3.25 -25.56
CA LYS A 484 4.80 -4.35 -26.41
C LYS A 484 5.09 -3.97 -27.87
N GLU A 485 4.57 -2.84 -28.34
CA GLU A 485 4.79 -2.31 -29.69
C GLU A 485 5.87 -1.21 -29.72
N GLY A 486 6.47 -0.89 -28.56
CA GLY A 486 7.49 0.16 -28.42
C GLY A 486 6.90 1.57 -28.30
N LYS A 487 5.60 1.71 -28.04
CA LYS A 487 4.96 3.03 -27.87
C LYS A 487 5.09 3.47 -26.41
N SER A 488 5.57 4.70 -26.23
CA SER A 488 5.80 5.31 -24.92
C SER A 488 4.50 5.69 -24.19
N LEU A 489 4.47 5.45 -22.88
CA LEU A 489 3.42 5.89 -21.95
C LEU A 489 3.56 7.35 -21.50
N HIS A 490 4.24 8.21 -22.26
CA HIS A 490 4.52 9.61 -21.92
C HIS A 490 3.34 10.48 -21.48
N ARG A 491 2.11 10.11 -21.84
CA ARG A 491 0.85 10.80 -21.47
C ARG A 491 0.37 10.50 -20.06
N TYR A 492 1.08 9.63 -19.36
CA TYR A 492 0.77 9.25 -17.98
C TYR A 492 1.94 9.64 -17.10
N GLU A 493 1.61 10.17 -15.94
CA GLU A 493 2.56 10.40 -14.86
C GLU A 493 2.49 9.22 -13.90
N VAL A 494 3.66 8.76 -13.46
CA VAL A 494 3.76 7.66 -12.51
C VAL A 494 4.70 8.10 -11.41
N GLU A 495 4.16 8.27 -10.21
CA GLU A 495 4.91 8.75 -9.05
C GLU A 495 4.70 7.85 -7.82
N VAL A 496 5.63 7.92 -6.88
CA VAL A 496 5.52 7.22 -5.61
C VAL A 496 4.99 8.19 -4.55
N VAL A 497 3.80 7.92 -4.04
CA VAL A 497 3.14 8.71 -2.99
C VAL A 497 2.80 7.75 -1.85
N ASN A 498 3.26 8.05 -0.62
CA ASN A 498 3.07 7.20 0.55
C ASN A 498 3.48 5.73 0.31
N ASP A 499 4.64 5.49 -0.30
CA ASP A 499 5.16 4.15 -0.66
C ASP A 499 4.31 3.36 -1.68
N GLU A 500 3.27 3.98 -2.24
CA GLU A 500 2.38 3.42 -3.25
C GLU A 500 2.63 4.06 -4.61
N LEU A 501 2.46 3.28 -5.68
CA LEU A 501 2.65 3.76 -7.05
C LEU A 501 1.32 4.35 -7.56
N ILE A 502 1.29 5.66 -7.77
CA ILE A 502 0.14 6.38 -8.29
C ILE A 502 0.36 6.65 -9.78
N VAL A 503 -0.70 6.43 -10.57
CA VAL A 503 -0.69 6.66 -12.02
C VAL A 503 -1.82 7.64 -12.35
N THR A 504 -1.47 8.75 -12.99
CA THR A 504 -2.41 9.78 -13.43
C THR A 504 -2.28 10.04 -14.92
N ASP A 505 -3.34 10.53 -15.55
CA ASP A 505 -3.29 11.03 -16.92
C ASP A 505 -2.87 12.51 -17.00
N GLU A 506 -2.88 13.09 -18.21
CA GLU A 506 -2.49 14.49 -18.45
C GLU A 506 -3.43 15.52 -17.78
N GLU A 507 -4.64 15.11 -17.40
CA GLU A 507 -5.62 15.94 -16.69
C GLU A 507 -5.44 15.83 -15.16
N GLY A 508 -4.57 14.94 -14.70
CA GLY A 508 -4.31 14.66 -13.29
C GLY A 508 -5.30 13.67 -12.68
N GLU A 509 -6.15 13.03 -13.49
CA GLU A 509 -7.13 12.06 -13.04
C GLU A 509 -6.46 10.69 -12.82
N LEU A 510 -6.88 9.97 -11.77
CA LEU A 510 -6.31 8.66 -11.46
C LEU A 510 -6.64 7.63 -12.55
N PHE A 511 -5.63 6.82 -12.87
CA PHE A 511 -5.80 5.73 -13.80
C PHE A 511 -6.57 4.56 -13.17
N GLU A 512 -7.72 4.25 -13.74
CA GLU A 512 -8.48 3.04 -13.43
C GLU A 512 -8.45 2.04 -14.58
N TYR A 513 -8.24 0.76 -14.25
CA TYR A 513 -8.24 -0.30 -15.23
C TYR A 513 -9.66 -0.67 -15.67
N ASN A 514 -9.91 -0.58 -16.98
CA ASN A 514 -11.14 -1.00 -17.62
C ASN A 514 -10.82 -2.04 -18.72
N PRO A 515 -11.16 -3.33 -18.53
CA PRO A 515 -10.83 -4.39 -19.47
C PRO A 515 -11.49 -4.22 -20.86
N ASN A 516 -12.50 -3.35 -20.99
CA ASN A 516 -13.17 -3.07 -22.25
C ASN A 516 -12.53 -1.90 -23.03
N ASN A 517 -11.56 -1.19 -22.45
CA ASN A 517 -10.89 -0.05 -23.06
C ASN A 517 -9.46 -0.45 -23.51
N LYS A 518 -9.16 -0.28 -24.81
CA LYS A 518 -7.87 -0.67 -25.39
C LYS A 518 -6.68 0.12 -24.83
N GLU A 519 -6.86 1.41 -24.55
CA GLU A 519 -5.79 2.24 -23.98
C GLU A 519 -5.53 1.85 -22.53
N SER A 520 -6.61 1.65 -21.76
CA SER A 520 -6.51 1.16 -20.38
C SER A 520 -5.84 -0.20 -20.29
N GLN A 521 -6.19 -1.13 -21.18
CA GLN A 521 -5.52 -2.41 -21.34
C GLN A 521 -4.03 -2.26 -21.60
N ARG A 522 -3.64 -1.38 -22.54
CA ARG A 522 -2.23 -1.17 -22.90
C ARG A 522 -1.40 -0.69 -21.71
N ILE A 523 -1.93 0.25 -20.93
CA ILE A 523 -1.25 0.81 -19.75
C ILE A 523 -1.10 -0.27 -18.68
N GLN A 524 -2.18 -0.98 -18.38
CA GLN A 524 -2.20 -2.04 -17.39
C GLN A 524 -1.21 -3.16 -17.75
N GLU A 525 -1.22 -3.63 -19.01
CA GLU A 525 -0.26 -4.60 -19.53
C GLU A 525 1.19 -4.12 -19.37
N THR A 526 1.46 -2.86 -19.73
CA THR A 526 2.82 -2.30 -19.65
C THR A 526 3.32 -2.25 -18.22
N LEU A 527 2.51 -1.70 -17.29
CA LEU A 527 2.87 -1.64 -15.88
C LEU A 527 3.09 -3.03 -15.27
N PHE A 528 2.22 -3.99 -15.62
CA PHE A 528 2.38 -5.37 -15.18
C PHE A 528 3.71 -5.98 -15.66
N HIS A 529 4.01 -5.87 -16.96
CA HIS A 529 5.21 -6.46 -17.54
C HIS A 529 6.50 -5.81 -17.04
N GLU A 530 6.48 -4.49 -16.83
CA GLU A 530 7.61 -3.76 -16.25
C GLU A 530 7.85 -4.18 -14.79
N LYS A 531 6.78 -4.25 -13.98
CA LYS A 531 6.89 -4.77 -12.60
C LYS A 531 7.37 -6.22 -12.57
N GLN A 532 6.80 -7.08 -13.41
CA GLN A 532 7.19 -8.48 -13.53
C GLN A 532 8.69 -8.60 -13.88
N THR A 533 9.16 -7.86 -14.88
CA THR A 533 10.56 -7.89 -15.32
C THR A 533 11.51 -7.53 -14.19
N ILE A 534 11.19 -6.48 -13.42
CA ILE A 534 12.00 -6.04 -12.28
C ILE A 534 11.98 -7.08 -11.15
N ILE A 535 10.80 -7.61 -10.80
CA ILE A 535 10.66 -8.64 -9.76
C ILE A 535 11.47 -9.90 -10.11
N GLU A 536 11.38 -10.36 -11.36
CA GLU A 536 12.03 -11.59 -11.81
C GLU A 536 13.54 -11.45 -11.98
N ASN A 537 14.05 -10.26 -12.34
CA ASN A 537 15.44 -10.11 -12.76
C ASN A 537 16.28 -9.18 -11.88
N SER A 538 15.66 -8.28 -11.12
CA SER A 538 16.37 -7.20 -10.41
C SER A 538 16.27 -7.29 -8.90
N LEU A 539 15.25 -7.92 -8.33
CA LEU A 539 15.01 -7.92 -6.87
C LEU A 539 15.38 -9.26 -6.24
N PHE A 540 16.31 -9.25 -5.27
CA PHE A 540 16.78 -10.41 -4.55
C PHE A 540 16.66 -10.20 -3.04
N GLY A 541 16.33 -11.26 -2.30
CA GLY A 541 16.12 -11.18 -0.86
C GLY A 541 16.50 -12.46 -0.12
N VAL A 542 17.10 -12.31 1.06
CA VAL A 542 17.40 -13.43 1.96
C VAL A 542 16.93 -13.10 3.37
N ASP A 543 16.28 -14.05 4.04
CA ASP A 543 15.98 -13.96 5.47
C ASP A 543 16.18 -15.32 6.15
N ILE A 544 16.60 -15.31 7.42
CA ILE A 544 16.79 -16.53 8.20
C ILE A 544 15.45 -17.17 8.61
N ASN A 545 14.40 -16.35 8.74
CA ASN A 545 13.06 -16.79 9.09
C ASN A 545 12.27 -17.12 7.82
N THR A 546 11.86 -18.38 7.69
CA THR A 546 11.06 -18.84 6.55
C THR A 546 9.73 -18.10 6.42
N ASN A 547 9.11 -17.69 7.53
CA ASN A 547 7.85 -16.94 7.47
C ASN A 547 8.06 -15.50 6.97
N SER A 548 9.19 -14.86 7.26
CA SER A 548 9.56 -13.56 6.67
C SER A 548 9.65 -13.66 5.14
N VAL A 549 10.35 -14.69 4.64
CA VAL A 549 10.44 -14.98 3.20
C VAL A 549 9.05 -15.15 2.56
N LYS A 550 8.14 -15.89 3.21
CA LYS A 550 6.76 -16.07 2.71
C LYS A 550 6.00 -14.75 2.65
N ILE A 551 6.15 -13.87 3.65
CA ILE A 551 5.52 -12.53 3.63
C ILE A 551 6.12 -11.69 2.51
N CYS A 552 7.44 -11.67 2.34
CA CYS A 552 8.09 -10.92 1.28
C CYS A 552 7.57 -11.32 -0.11
N ARG A 553 7.46 -12.63 -0.38
CA ARG A 553 6.86 -13.13 -1.62
C ARG A 553 5.40 -12.71 -1.78
N LEU A 554 4.60 -12.82 -0.72
CA LEU A 554 3.21 -12.37 -0.71
C LEU A 554 3.10 -10.88 -1.02
N ARG A 555 3.94 -10.04 -0.43
CA ARG A 555 3.94 -8.60 -0.63
C ARG A 555 4.26 -8.24 -2.08
N LEU A 556 5.26 -8.89 -2.69
CA LEU A 556 5.59 -8.71 -4.11
C LEU A 556 4.46 -9.22 -5.03
N TRP A 557 3.81 -10.33 -4.69
CA TRP A 557 2.64 -10.81 -5.45
C TRP A 557 1.46 -9.85 -5.36
N ILE A 558 1.18 -9.28 -4.18
CA ILE A 558 0.11 -8.27 -4.03
C ILE A 558 0.44 -7.03 -4.85
N GLU A 559 1.70 -6.58 -4.84
CA GLU A 559 2.12 -5.42 -5.62
C GLU A 559 1.96 -5.62 -7.13
N LEU A 560 2.25 -6.84 -7.61
CA LEU A 560 2.03 -7.19 -9.01
C LEU A 560 0.54 -7.39 -9.33
N LEU A 561 -0.23 -7.96 -8.39
CA LEU A 561 -1.67 -8.17 -8.52
C LEU A 561 -2.40 -6.86 -8.84
N LYS A 562 -1.99 -5.73 -8.23
CA LYS A 562 -2.57 -4.40 -8.51
C LYS A 562 -2.65 -4.07 -10.02
N ASN A 563 -1.68 -4.55 -10.80
CA ASN A 563 -1.62 -4.33 -12.25
C ASN A 563 -2.01 -5.57 -13.08
N ALA A 564 -2.55 -6.63 -12.47
CA ALA A 564 -3.02 -7.78 -13.23
C ALA A 564 -4.11 -7.38 -14.24
N TYR A 565 -4.16 -8.06 -15.37
CA TYR A 565 -5.05 -7.71 -16.48
C TYR A 565 -5.72 -8.94 -17.08
N TYR A 566 -6.82 -8.73 -17.80
CA TYR A 566 -7.50 -9.82 -18.50
C TYR A 566 -6.83 -10.09 -19.85
N LYS A 567 -6.42 -11.34 -20.07
CA LYS A 567 -5.95 -11.82 -21.39
C LYS A 567 -7.11 -12.03 -22.35
N ASN A 568 -8.23 -12.45 -21.78
CA ASN A 568 -9.50 -12.73 -22.45
C ASN A 568 -10.63 -12.58 -21.42
N ALA A 569 -11.87 -12.90 -21.79
CA ALA A 569 -13.04 -12.67 -20.94
C ALA A 569 -13.02 -13.42 -19.59
N THR A 570 -12.18 -14.45 -19.43
CA THR A 570 -12.22 -15.36 -18.27
C THR A 570 -10.87 -15.53 -17.57
N GLU A 571 -9.77 -15.11 -18.21
CA GLU A 571 -8.42 -15.36 -17.72
C GLU A 571 -7.70 -14.06 -17.39
N LEU A 572 -7.27 -13.96 -16.14
CA LEU A 572 -6.35 -12.94 -15.68
C LEU A 572 -4.91 -13.38 -16.00
N GLU A 573 -4.01 -12.42 -16.24
CA GLU A 573 -2.58 -12.67 -16.32
C GLU A 573 -2.08 -13.32 -15.04
N THR A 574 -1.20 -14.31 -15.23
CA THR A 574 -0.72 -15.17 -14.15
C THR A 574 0.45 -14.52 -13.43
N LEU A 575 0.55 -14.75 -12.13
CA LEU A 575 1.66 -14.24 -11.35
C LEU A 575 2.89 -15.14 -11.54
N PRO A 576 4.10 -14.55 -11.60
CA PRO A 576 5.32 -15.31 -11.82
C PRO A 576 5.73 -16.08 -10.56
N ASN A 577 6.65 -17.02 -10.76
CA ASN A 577 7.27 -17.73 -9.65
C ASN A 577 8.41 -16.88 -9.04
N ILE A 578 8.10 -16.18 -7.95
CA ILE A 578 9.05 -15.31 -7.21
C ILE A 578 9.98 -16.13 -6.29
N ASP A 579 9.76 -17.44 -6.14
CA ASP A 579 10.46 -18.26 -5.15
C ASP A 579 11.97 -18.38 -5.43
N ILE A 580 12.41 -18.09 -6.65
CA ILE A 580 13.81 -18.17 -7.06
C ILE A 580 14.65 -17.04 -6.43
N ASN A 581 14.11 -15.82 -6.33
CA ASN A 581 14.90 -14.66 -5.94
C ASN A 581 14.84 -14.36 -4.44
N ILE A 582 13.77 -14.78 -3.76
CA ILE A 582 13.60 -14.59 -2.32
C ILE A 582 13.80 -15.93 -1.61
N LYS A 583 14.88 -16.08 -0.83
CA LYS A 583 15.28 -17.37 -0.24
C LYS A 583 15.39 -17.33 1.28
N CYS A 584 15.08 -18.46 1.91
CA CYS A 584 15.41 -18.68 3.32
C CYS A 584 16.89 -19.02 3.44
N GLY A 585 17.62 -18.29 4.26
CA GLY A 585 19.06 -18.49 4.44
C GLY A 585 19.67 -17.60 5.50
N ASN A 586 20.83 -17.98 6.00
CA ASN A 586 21.62 -17.12 6.88
C ASN A 586 22.63 -16.33 6.04
N SER A 587 22.40 -15.04 5.86
CA SER A 587 23.26 -14.15 5.06
C SER A 587 24.66 -13.94 5.64
N LEU A 588 24.90 -14.33 6.90
CA LEU A 588 26.22 -14.29 7.54
C LEU A 588 27.04 -15.57 7.32
N VAL A 589 26.41 -16.65 6.85
CA VAL A 589 27.07 -17.96 6.70
C VAL A 589 27.12 -18.34 5.23
N SER A 590 28.33 -18.35 4.67
CA SER A 590 28.51 -18.80 3.30
C SER A 590 28.78 -20.31 3.25
N ARG A 591 28.01 -21.04 2.43
CA ARG A 591 28.24 -22.46 2.15
C ARG A 591 29.56 -22.71 1.40
N TYR A 592 30.05 -21.69 0.68
CA TYR A 592 31.29 -21.72 -0.09
C TYR A 592 32.20 -20.58 0.37
N SER A 593 33.53 -20.72 0.29
CA SER A 593 34.40 -19.55 0.52
C SER A 593 34.04 -18.43 -0.46
N ILE A 594 34.19 -17.16 -0.06
CA ILE A 594 33.97 -16.01 -0.96
C ILE A 594 34.93 -16.10 -2.16
N ASP A 595 36.13 -16.62 -1.94
CA ASP A 595 37.15 -16.87 -2.96
C ASP A 595 37.01 -18.27 -3.61
N ALA A 596 35.97 -19.03 -3.29
CA ALA A 596 35.80 -20.36 -3.86
C ALA A 596 35.57 -20.23 -5.37
N ASP A 597 36.38 -20.94 -6.15
CA ASP A 597 36.19 -21.02 -7.59
C ASP A 597 34.84 -21.66 -7.91
N ILE A 598 33.90 -20.81 -8.32
CA ILE A 598 32.53 -21.18 -8.68
C ILE A 598 32.53 -22.25 -9.79
N LYS A 599 33.61 -22.37 -10.59
CA LYS A 599 33.79 -23.46 -11.57
C LYS A 599 33.69 -24.83 -10.93
N ASN A 600 34.26 -25.03 -9.75
CA ASN A 600 34.23 -26.33 -9.08
C ASN A 600 32.86 -26.66 -8.49
N THR A 601 32.12 -25.64 -8.07
CA THR A 601 30.76 -25.75 -7.53
C THR A 601 29.73 -26.00 -8.64
N LEU A 602 29.90 -25.34 -9.78
CA LEU A 602 29.04 -25.47 -10.96
C LEU A 602 29.34 -26.72 -11.81
N LYS A 603 30.41 -27.49 -11.55
CA LYS A 603 30.66 -28.78 -12.22
C LYS A 603 29.49 -29.77 -12.11
N LYS A 604 28.64 -29.65 -11.10
CA LYS A 604 27.41 -30.45 -10.90
C LYS A 604 26.12 -29.72 -11.35
N SER A 605 26.23 -28.48 -11.79
CA SER A 605 25.15 -27.62 -12.26
C SER A 605 25.04 -27.69 -13.78
N LYS A 606 23.84 -27.50 -14.34
CA LYS A 606 23.65 -27.31 -15.79
C LYS A 606 24.10 -25.92 -16.29
N TYR A 607 24.43 -25.01 -15.37
CA TYR A 607 24.81 -23.63 -15.68
C TYR A 607 26.32 -23.43 -15.50
N GLY A 608 26.99 -22.81 -16.47
CA GLY A 608 28.40 -22.41 -16.39
C GLY A 608 28.61 -21.08 -15.64
N VAL A 609 29.87 -20.74 -15.35
CA VAL A 609 30.23 -19.53 -14.59
C VAL A 609 29.80 -18.24 -15.28
N ASP A 610 29.96 -18.17 -16.61
CA ASP A 610 29.54 -16.98 -17.36
C ASP A 610 28.02 -16.84 -17.34
N SER A 611 27.27 -17.93 -17.53
CA SER A 611 25.82 -17.94 -17.35
C SER A 611 25.35 -17.61 -15.92
N TYR A 612 26.18 -17.81 -14.88
CA TYR A 612 25.87 -17.38 -13.51
C TYR A 612 26.25 -15.93 -13.22
N ARG A 613 27.24 -15.37 -13.94
CA ARG A 613 27.62 -13.95 -13.87
C ARG A 613 26.69 -13.04 -14.66
N THR A 614 26.11 -13.57 -15.74
CA THR A 614 25.21 -12.82 -16.63
C THR A 614 23.73 -12.98 -16.25
N ALA A 615 23.38 -13.98 -15.43
CA ALA A 615 22.08 -14.08 -14.75
C ALA A 615 22.05 -13.09 -13.57
#